data_AF-A0A942M0D0-F1
#
_entry.id   AF-A0A942M0D0-F1
#
_cell.length_a   1.000
_cell.length_b   1.000
_cell.length_c   1.000
_cell.angle_alpha   90.00
_cell.angle_beta   90.00
_cell.angle_gamma   90.00
#
_symmetry.space_group_name_H-M   'P 1'
#
loop_
_entity.id
_entity.type
_entity.pdbx_description
1 polymer ?
#
loop_
_entity_poly.entity_id
_entity_poly.type
_entity_poly.pdbx_seq_one_letter_code
_entity_poly.pdbx_strand_id
1 'polypeptide(L)'
;MAQSKIEWTESTWNPITGCTKISAGCKFCYAEVMARRCPINEEWVLDIKEQCQNAKVAFYFKQWGGTNKKKAGKMLNGKMYMEMPEFGDVY
;
A
#
# COMPACT_ATOMS: atom_id res chain seq x y z
N MET A 1 12.05 -7.03 4.80
CA MET A 1 10.86 -7.80 4.38
C MET A 1 10.64 -8.88 5.43
N ALA A 2 9.42 -9.03 5.96
CA ALA A 2 9.11 -10.07 6.92
C ALA A 2 8.21 -11.13 6.26
N GLN A 3 8.38 -12.41 6.62
CA GLN A 3 7.44 -13.46 6.22
C GLN A 3 6.02 -13.04 6.59
N SER A 4 5.14 -13.10 5.61
CA SER A 4 3.74 -12.73 5.76
C SER A 4 2.98 -13.78 6.57
N LYS A 5 2.06 -13.33 7.44
CA LYS A 5 1.06 -14.20 8.10
C LYS A 5 -0.22 -14.37 7.26
N ILE A 6 -0.28 -13.73 6.09
CA ILE A 6 -1.39 -13.83 5.16
C ILE A 6 -1.14 -15.08 4.31
N GLU A 7 -2.04 -16.06 4.40
CA GLU A 7 -1.86 -17.42 3.85
C GLU A 7 -1.49 -17.46 2.36
N TRP A 8 -2.00 -16.49 1.59
CA TRP A 8 -1.82 -16.42 0.13
C TRP A 8 -0.69 -15.47 -0.30
N THR A 9 0.14 -14.98 0.62
CA THR A 9 1.22 -14.03 0.29
C THR A 9 2.53 -14.47 0.92
N GLU A 10 3.60 -14.58 0.14
CA GLU A 10 4.94 -14.95 0.65
C GLU A 10 5.63 -13.80 1.40
N SER A 11 5.37 -12.56 0.99
CA SER A 11 5.98 -11.37 1.57
C SER A 11 5.00 -10.20 1.59
N THR A 12 4.87 -9.55 2.74
CA THR A 12 4.08 -8.32 2.84
C THR A 12 5.01 -7.14 3.05
N TRP A 13 4.75 -6.06 2.32
CA TRP A 13 5.37 -4.79 2.59
C TRP A 13 4.28 -3.74 2.82
N ASN A 14 4.35 -3.09 3.98
CA ASN A 14 3.41 -2.05 4.38
C ASN A 14 4.20 -0.79 4.75
N PRO A 15 4.66 -0.01 3.77
CA PRO A 15 5.19 1.32 4.04
C PRO A 15 4.02 2.21 4.50
N ILE A 16 3.78 2.26 5.82
CA ILE A 16 2.75 3.12 6.38
C ILE A 16 3.28 4.55 6.37
N THR A 17 2.75 5.36 5.47
CA THR A 17 3.16 6.74 5.30
C THR A 17 1.98 7.64 4.94
N GLY A 18 1.74 8.70 5.72
CA GLY A 18 0.76 9.73 5.34
C GLY A 18 0.08 10.41 6.53
N CYS A 19 -0.29 11.68 6.37
CA CYS A 19 -0.95 12.50 7.38
C CYS A 19 -2.04 13.37 6.75
N THR A 20 -3.25 13.34 7.29
CA THR A 20 -4.36 14.24 6.97
C THR A 20 -4.71 15.05 8.22
N LYS A 21 -4.77 16.38 8.09
CA LYS A 21 -5.16 17.26 9.21
C LYS A 21 -6.66 17.12 9.46
N ILE A 22 -7.02 16.73 10.69
CA ILE A 22 -8.43 16.52 11.11
C ILE A 22 -8.93 17.53 12.14
N SER A 23 -8.02 18.21 12.85
CA SER A 23 -8.35 19.21 13.86
C SER A 23 -7.17 20.16 14.13
N ALA A 24 -7.40 21.20 14.94
CA ALA A 24 -6.36 22.13 15.38
C ALA A 24 -5.22 21.44 16.15
N GLY A 25 -5.47 20.26 16.75
CA GLY A 25 -4.45 19.46 17.43
C GLY A 25 -3.37 18.90 16.49
N CYS A 26 -3.55 18.95 15.17
CA CYS A 26 -2.55 18.48 14.21
C CYS A 26 -1.36 19.44 14.04
N LYS A 27 -1.45 20.70 14.50
CA LYS A 27 -0.47 21.77 14.21
C LYS A 27 0.98 21.45 14.61
N PHE A 28 1.17 20.55 15.58
CA PHE A 28 2.49 20.09 16.07
C PHE A 28 2.57 18.56 16.21
N CYS A 29 1.76 17.82 15.45
CA CYS A 29 1.72 16.37 15.53
C CYS A 29 2.95 15.75 14.84
N TYR A 30 3.68 14.88 15.55
CA TYR A 30 4.85 14.17 15.00
C TYR A 30 4.54 13.35 13.75
N ALA A 31 3.30 12.87 13.60
CA ALA A 31 2.86 12.09 12.44
C ALA A 31 2.89 12.92 11.13
N GLU A 32 2.68 14.24 11.20
CA GLU A 32 2.80 15.12 10.03
C GLU A 32 4.25 15.21 9.55
N VAL A 33 5.19 15.33 10.50
CA VAL A 33 6.63 15.38 10.20
C VAL A 33 7.09 14.08 9.57
N MET A 34 6.66 12.93 10.11
CA MET A 34 6.99 11.62 9.56
C MET A 34 6.42 11.42 8.16
N ALA A 35 5.15 11.81 7.94
CA ALA A 35 4.51 11.72 6.63
C ALA A 35 5.19 12.59 5.56
N ARG A 36 5.71 13.77 5.94
CA ARG A 36 6.50 14.61 5.03
C ARG A 36 7.87 14.01 4.69
N ARG A 37 8.50 13.30 5.63
CA ARG A 37 9.83 12.68 5.44
C ARG A 37 9.77 11.42 4.57
N CYS A 38 8.66 10.70 4.64
CA CYS A 38 8.47 9.46 3.89
C CYS A 38 7.15 9.55 3.12
N PRO A 39 7.06 10.30 2.01
CA PRO A 39 5.87 10.23 1.16
C PRO A 39 5.83 8.88 0.42
N ILE A 40 4.63 8.37 0.15
CA ILE A 40 4.48 7.29 -0.82
C ILE A 40 4.61 7.88 -2.22
N ASN A 41 5.49 7.31 -3.05
CA ASN A 41 5.68 7.73 -4.43
C ASN A 41 4.85 6.81 -5.35
N GLU A 42 4.00 7.40 -6.18
CA GLU A 42 3.18 6.68 -7.16
C GLU A 42 4.03 5.94 -8.20
N GLU A 43 5.08 6.57 -8.73
CA GLU A 43 6.00 5.95 -9.69
C GLU A 43 6.63 4.69 -9.12
N TRP A 44 7.00 4.74 -7.83
CA TRP A 44 7.55 3.59 -7.13
C TRP A 44 6.51 2.46 -6.97
N VAL A 45 5.24 2.77 -6.72
CA VAL A 45 4.17 1.75 -6.69
C VAL A 45 3.97 1.11 -8.07
N LEU A 46 4.09 1.89 -9.14
CA LEU A 46 3.99 1.40 -10.52
C LEU A 46 5.16 0.50 -10.90
N ASP A 47 6.38 0.83 -10.48
CA ASP A 47 7.58 -0.01 -10.63
C ASP A 47 7.39 -1.38 -9.93
N ILE A 48 6.90 -1.40 -8.69
CA ILE A 48 6.59 -2.67 -8.00
C ILE A 48 5.54 -3.48 -8.75
N LYS A 49 4.51 -2.83 -9.30
CA LYS A 49 3.50 -3.52 -10.11
C LYS A 49 4.16 -4.17 -11.34
N GLU A 50 5.02 -3.46 -12.05
CA GLU A 50 5.75 -4.00 -13.21
C GLU A 50 6.61 -5.21 -12.81
N GLN A 51 7.33 -5.12 -11.69
CA GLN A 51 8.11 -6.25 -11.16
C GLN A 51 7.24 -7.47 -10.85
N CYS A 52 6.06 -7.27 -10.24
CA CYS A 52 5.11 -8.35 -10.01
C CYS A 52 4.62 -9.00 -11.32
N GLN A 53 4.28 -8.17 -12.32
CA GLN A 53 3.84 -8.64 -13.64
C GLN A 53 4.93 -9.47 -14.34
N ASN A 54 6.18 -8.99 -14.32
CA ASN A 54 7.32 -9.69 -14.90
C ASN A 54 7.62 -11.03 -14.20
N ALA A 55 7.44 -11.08 -12.87
CA ALA A 55 7.59 -12.29 -12.08
C ALA A 55 6.36 -13.23 -12.14
N LYS A 56 5.29 -12.84 -12.85
CA LYS A 56 4.02 -13.58 -12.90
C LYS A 56 3.42 -13.84 -11.52
N VAL A 57 3.56 -12.89 -10.60
CA VAL A 57 2.97 -12.95 -9.26
C VAL A 57 1.79 -11.98 -9.15
N ALA A 58 0.77 -12.37 -8.39
CA ALA A 58 -0.42 -11.55 -8.19
C ALA A 58 -0.08 -10.22 -7.50
N PHE A 59 -0.55 -9.11 -8.06
CA PHE A 59 -0.36 -7.78 -7.47
C PHE A 59 -1.61 -7.28 -6.74
N TYR A 60 -1.44 -6.95 -5.45
CA TYR A 60 -2.50 -6.43 -4.58
C TYR A 60 -2.13 -5.07 -4.00
N PHE A 61 -2.88 -4.02 -4.35
CA PHE A 61 -2.70 -2.67 -3.81
C PHE A 61 -3.76 -2.35 -2.76
N LYS A 62 -3.36 -2.36 -1.48
CA LYS A 62 -4.30 -2.25 -0.36
C LYS A 62 -4.94 -0.87 -0.25
N GLN A 63 -4.13 0.19 -0.23
CA GLN A 63 -4.56 1.58 -0.04
C GLN A 63 -3.37 2.55 -0.14
N TRP A 64 -3.67 3.81 -0.45
CA TRP A 64 -2.76 4.92 -0.17
C TRP A 64 -2.67 5.18 1.33
N GLY A 65 -1.51 5.62 1.79
CA GLY A 65 -1.34 6.01 3.18
C GLY A 65 -1.96 7.39 3.49
N GLY A 66 -2.06 7.72 4.78
CA GLY A 66 -2.84 8.88 5.26
C GLY A 66 -3.50 8.56 6.60
N THR A 67 -3.86 9.58 7.40
CA THR A 67 -4.52 9.35 8.70
C THR A 67 -5.99 8.97 8.52
N ASN A 68 -6.64 9.41 7.44
CA ASN A 68 -8.01 9.00 7.12
C ASN A 68 -8.02 7.86 6.10
N LYS A 69 -7.95 6.63 6.62
CA LYS A 69 -8.02 5.38 5.83
C LYS A 69 -9.27 5.32 4.92
N LYS A 70 -10.37 5.98 5.31
CA LYS A 70 -11.60 6.01 4.51
C LYS A 70 -11.53 6.96 3.31
N LYS A 71 -10.63 7.95 3.32
CA LYS A 71 -10.47 8.93 2.24
C LYS A 71 -9.35 8.59 1.25
N ALA A 72 -8.28 7.95 1.70
CA ALA A 72 -7.08 7.72 0.89
C ALA A 72 -7.34 6.76 -0.29
N GLY A 73 -8.39 5.94 -0.23
CA GLY A 73 -8.81 5.10 -1.35
C GLY A 73 -7.80 4.02 -1.74
N LYS A 74 -8.13 3.27 -2.79
CA LYS A 74 -7.35 2.13 -3.32
C LYS A 74 -7.03 2.26 -4.81
N MET A 75 -7.28 3.44 -5.37
CA MET A 75 -7.20 3.69 -6.80
C MET A 75 -5.77 4.06 -7.18
N LEU A 76 -5.13 3.27 -8.03
CA LEU A 76 -3.83 3.58 -8.64
C LEU A 76 -4.08 3.81 -10.13
N ASN A 77 -3.75 5.00 -10.66
CA ASN A 77 -4.13 5.40 -12.02
C ASN A 77 -5.62 5.18 -12.37
N GLY A 78 -6.52 5.46 -11.43
CA GLY A 78 -7.96 5.29 -11.64
C GLY A 78 -8.43 3.83 -11.70
N LYS A 79 -7.58 2.86 -11.36
CA LYS A 79 -7.93 1.43 -11.32
C LYS A 79 -7.67 0.83 -9.93
N MET A 80 -8.51 -0.12 -9.52
CA MET A 80 -8.27 -0.95 -8.34
C MET A 80 -7.46 -2.19 -8.73
N TYR A 81 -6.42 -2.49 -7.97
CA TYR A 81 -5.60 -3.70 -8.14
C TYR A 81 -5.82 -4.62 -6.95
N MET A 82 -6.52 -5.74 -7.19
CA MET A 82 -7.00 -6.68 -6.17
C MET A 82 -6.76 -8.12 -6.63
N GLU A 83 -5.66 -8.36 -7.35
CA GLU A 83 -5.35 -9.69 -7.87
C GLU A 83 -5.14 -10.67 -6.72
N MET A 84 -5.65 -11.88 -6.88
CA MET A 84 -5.39 -13.00 -5.98
C MET A 84 -4.58 -14.04 -6.76
N PRO A 85 -3.64 -14.73 -6.10
CA PRO A 85 -2.95 -15.84 -6.74
C PRO A 85 -3.95 -16.93 -7.10
N GLU A 86 -3.73 -17.60 -8.23
CA GLU A 86 -4.50 -18.77 -8.60
C GLU A 86 -4.13 -19.90 -7.64
N PHE A 87 -5.10 -20.33 -6.83
CA PHE A 87 -5.00 -21.61 -6.14
C PHE A 87 -5.20 -22.68 -7.22
N GLY A 88 -4.11 -23.09 -7.89
CA GLY A 88 -4.12 -24.36 -8.61
C GLY A 88 -4.59 -25.44 -7.64
N ASP A 89 -5.43 -26.37 -8.09
CA ASP A 89 -6.14 -27.35 -7.25
C ASP A 89 -5.17 -28.10 -6.30
N VAL A 90 -4.91 -27.53 -5.13
CA VAL A 90 -4.19 -28.18 -4.03
C VAL A 90 -5.23 -28.62 -3.01
N TYR A 91 -5.95 -29.68 -3.37
CA TYR A 91 -6.60 -30.59 -2.45
C TYR A 91 -6.21 -32.03 -2.85
#